data_AF-A0A009QI87-F1
#
_entry.id   AF-A0A009QI87-F1
#
_cell.length_a   1.000
_cell.length_b   1.000
_cell.length_c   1.000
_cell.angle_alpha   90.00
_cell.angle_beta   90.00
_cell.angle_gamma   90.00
#
_symmetry.space_group_name_H-M   'P 1'
#
loop_
_entity.id
_entity.type
_entity.pdbx_description
1 polymer ?
#
loop_
_entity_poly.entity_id
_entity_poly.type
_entity_poly.pdbx_seq_one_letter_code
_entity_poly.pdbx_strand_id
1 'polypeptide(L)'
;MMTKINYQPWLQAVLTIAKHYRIEPSEERIRLQLDWNQNQNLDDVLQLMTRQVGLNLRKVPFSLDLLNPWRLPVMVEFNDGQVGVIDKADTQGNVSIQFSGDHGLSQNLSLDVLKTTIKNVYILRPETSIPDARIDEYIKPYEASWFWSIVLRDWKRYVDIMFASLIANVLALATIIFSMQVYDRVVPSQSIPTLWVLAGGVLIAAIFEFTLRVARVYLSDIIGKRADLRVSDRVFGHALRIRNKDRSKSTGSFISQIRELEGVRELVTSTTITAMADFPFFFLFLIIFAIIGGKLFWVMLLVVPLMLLPGILAQKKLAQLAQEGMRESSIRNAILVEAVQGIEDIKLLRAESRFQNQWNHMNEVSADIGMRQRKIVGTLMAWTQKIQGLTYALVVLVGCFAVMEGEMTTGALVACSILSSRMLAPISHITGVLGRLQQAKVAKQSLDELMQRPIDQAERSHLVHKAVLNGDYELKNVLFQYGEEDPKPSLQSVI
;
A
#
# COMPACT_ATOMS: atom_id res chain seq x y z
N MET A 1 27.63 22.32 32.46
CA MET A 1 28.26 22.54 31.14
C MET A 1 28.39 21.18 30.46
N MET A 2 27.51 20.85 29.51
CA MET A 2 27.67 19.65 28.69
C MET A 2 28.78 19.92 27.67
N THR A 3 29.85 19.14 27.72
CA THR A 3 30.96 19.18 26.77
C THR A 3 30.42 18.88 25.37
N LYS A 4 30.49 19.85 24.46
CA LYS A 4 30.20 19.61 23.03
C LYS A 4 31.14 18.51 22.53
N ILE A 5 30.59 17.39 22.09
CA ILE A 5 31.36 16.30 21.51
C ILE A 5 31.89 16.78 20.16
N ASN A 6 33.21 16.75 19.97
CA ASN A 6 33.81 17.06 18.67
C ASN A 6 33.63 15.87 17.72
N TYR A 7 32.59 15.93 16.87
CA TYR A 7 32.24 14.86 15.94
C TYR A 7 33.02 14.89 14.62
N GLN A 8 33.79 15.95 14.33
CA GLN A 8 34.51 16.10 13.05
C GLN A 8 35.52 14.96 12.75
N PRO A 9 36.35 14.51 13.72
CA PRO A 9 37.29 13.42 13.47
C PRO A 9 36.57 12.11 13.12
N TRP A 10 35.42 11.88 13.75
CA TRP A 10 34.59 10.71 13.51
C TRP A 10 33.91 10.76 12.14
N LEU A 11 33.41 11.92 11.75
CA LEU A 11 32.81 12.13 10.44
C LEU A 11 33.83 11.85 9.31
N GLN A 12 35.06 12.36 9.43
CA GLN A 12 36.11 12.09 8.46
C GLN A 12 36.43 10.58 8.35
N ALA A 13 36.54 9.87 9.46
CA ALA A 13 36.77 8.43 9.45
C ALA A 13 35.63 7.66 8.77
N VAL A 14 34.37 8.03 9.03
CA VAL A 14 33.19 7.45 8.37
C VAL A 14 33.22 7.72 6.86
N LEU A 15 33.57 8.94 6.43
CA LEU A 15 33.66 9.32 5.02
C LEU A 15 34.78 8.58 4.29
N THR A 16 35.95 8.39 4.93
CA THR A 16 37.05 7.60 4.37
C THR A 16 36.63 6.14 4.13
N ILE A 17 35.89 5.56 5.08
CA ILE A 17 35.36 4.20 4.90
C ILE A 17 34.26 4.16 3.83
N ALA A 18 33.37 5.17 3.77
CA ALA A 18 32.34 5.26 2.74
C ALA A 18 32.96 5.31 1.34
N LYS A 19 34.02 6.11 1.16
CA LYS A 19 34.78 6.21 -0.09
C LYS A 19 35.41 4.87 -0.50
N HIS A 20 35.91 4.08 0.45
CA HIS A 20 36.40 2.72 0.18
C HIS A 20 35.30 1.83 -0.43
N TYR A 21 34.06 1.96 0.04
CA TYR A 21 32.89 1.25 -0.50
C TYR A 21 32.23 1.94 -1.72
N ARG A 22 32.87 2.98 -2.29
CA ARG A 22 32.33 3.80 -3.39
C ARG A 22 31.00 4.48 -3.08
N ILE A 23 30.77 4.79 -1.80
CA ILE A 23 29.66 5.61 -1.33
C ILE A 23 30.20 7.02 -1.14
N GLU A 24 29.69 7.98 -1.93
CA GLU A 24 30.11 9.38 -1.88
C GLU A 24 28.99 10.26 -1.31
N PRO A 25 28.81 10.29 0.03
CA PRO A 25 27.79 11.13 0.64
C PRO A 25 28.24 12.60 0.69
N SER A 26 27.27 13.52 0.72
CA SER A 26 27.55 14.94 0.96
C SER A 26 27.88 15.17 2.43
N GLU A 27 29.11 15.61 2.71
CA GLU A 27 29.58 15.95 4.06
C GLU A 27 28.69 17.02 4.73
N GLU A 28 28.37 18.09 4.00
CA GLU A 28 27.55 19.19 4.52
C GLU A 28 26.13 18.77 4.88
N ARG A 29 25.54 17.83 4.13
CA ARG A 29 24.21 17.28 4.46
C ARG A 29 24.23 16.54 5.80
N ILE A 30 25.27 15.75 6.06
CA ILE A 30 25.42 15.02 7.33
C ILE A 30 25.65 16.02 8.47
N ARG A 31 26.49 17.03 8.25
CA ARG A 31 26.77 18.09 9.23
C ARG A 31 25.52 18.84 9.67
N LEU A 32 24.71 19.31 8.71
CA LEU A 32 23.45 20.01 8.99
C LEU A 32 22.50 19.18 9.86
N GLN A 33 22.44 17.88 9.64
CA GLN A 33 21.56 16.98 10.38
C GLN A 33 22.07 16.67 11.80
N LEU A 34 23.39 16.65 11.99
CA LEU A 34 24.03 16.55 13.30
C LEU A 34 23.85 17.82 14.13
N ASP A 35 23.91 18.99 13.47
CA ASP A 35 23.67 20.28 14.12
C ASP A 35 22.23 20.41 14.64
N TRP A 36 21.28 19.63 14.12
CA TRP A 36 19.91 19.57 14.63
C TRP A 36 19.74 18.57 15.80
N ASN A 37 20.73 17.72 16.06
CA ASN A 37 20.71 16.64 17.07
C ASN A 37 21.87 16.74 18.08
N GLN A 38 22.09 17.93 18.66
CA GLN A 38 23.31 18.25 19.46
C GLN A 38 23.42 17.56 20.85
N ASN A 39 22.38 16.89 21.34
CA ASN A 39 22.31 16.38 22.73
C ASN A 39 22.36 14.84 22.86
N GLN A 40 23.05 14.16 21.95
CA GLN A 40 23.14 12.69 21.97
C GLN A 40 24.52 12.19 22.41
N ASN A 41 24.60 10.96 22.95
CA ASN A 41 25.87 10.32 23.29
C ASN A 41 26.70 10.06 22.03
N LEU A 42 28.02 9.89 22.17
CA LEU A 42 28.91 9.61 21.03
C LEU A 42 28.46 8.39 20.21
N ASP A 43 28.04 7.31 20.88
CA ASP A 43 27.60 6.09 20.18
C ASP A 43 26.31 6.33 19.36
N ASP A 44 25.38 7.16 19.86
CA ASP A 44 24.16 7.55 19.14
C ASP A 44 24.47 8.46 17.94
N VAL A 45 25.40 9.41 18.12
CA VAL A 45 25.90 10.28 17.05
C VAL A 45 26.57 9.46 15.94
N LEU A 46 27.41 8.49 16.30
CA LEU A 46 28.04 7.58 15.34
C LEU A 46 27.01 6.71 14.62
N GLN A 47 26.01 6.18 15.32
CA GLN A 47 24.95 5.39 14.72
C GLN A 47 24.10 6.23 13.74
N LEU A 48 23.82 7.48 14.10
CA LEU A 48 23.09 8.42 13.23
C LEU A 48 23.91 8.78 11.98
N MET A 49 25.20 9.11 12.15
CA MET A 49 26.11 9.41 11.03
C MET A 49 26.22 8.24 10.06
N THR A 50 26.52 7.05 10.58
CA THR A 50 26.71 5.86 9.75
C THR A 50 25.42 5.47 9.02
N ARG A 51 24.26 5.51 9.68
CA ARG A 51 22.97 5.23 9.05
C ARG A 51 22.61 6.21 7.94
N GLN A 52 22.96 7.49 8.06
CA GLN A 52 22.72 8.49 6.99
C GLN A 52 23.61 8.25 5.77
N VAL A 53 24.82 7.74 5.98
CA VAL A 53 25.74 7.34 4.91
C VAL A 53 25.31 6.00 4.27
N GLY A 54 24.45 5.22 4.93
CA GLY A 54 24.07 3.88 4.49
C GLY A 54 25.05 2.79 4.96
N LEU A 55 25.73 3.04 6.09
CA LEU A 55 26.63 2.09 6.76
C LEU A 55 26.02 1.62 8.08
N ASN A 56 26.13 0.33 8.38
CA ASN A 56 25.93 -0.25 9.70
C ASN A 56 27.21 -0.13 10.53
N LEU A 57 27.05 0.26 11.78
CA LEU A 57 28.12 0.38 12.77
C LEU A 57 28.01 -0.72 13.82
N ARG A 58 29.12 -1.38 14.13
CA ARG A 58 29.23 -2.27 15.30
C ARG A 58 30.51 -1.97 16.08
N LYS A 59 30.36 -1.62 17.37
CA LYS A 59 31.44 -1.43 18.32
C LYS A 59 31.90 -2.79 18.89
N VAL A 60 33.20 -3.05 18.88
CA VAL A 60 33.82 -4.31 19.32
C VAL A 60 35.11 -3.99 20.08
N PRO A 61 35.46 -4.71 21.17
CA PRO A 61 36.76 -4.57 21.82
C PRO A 61 37.90 -4.98 20.87
N PHE A 62 39.07 -4.36 21.03
CA PHE A 62 40.23 -4.67 20.19
C PHE A 62 40.69 -6.12 20.36
N SER A 63 40.82 -6.85 19.25
CA SER A 63 41.45 -8.18 19.18
C SER A 63 42.25 -8.30 17.88
N LEU A 64 43.33 -9.09 17.92
CA LEU A 64 44.21 -9.27 16.74
C LEU A 64 43.48 -9.93 15.56
N ASP A 65 42.45 -10.73 15.83
CA ASP A 65 41.59 -11.37 14.81
C ASP A 65 40.76 -10.37 13.99
N LEU A 66 40.65 -9.12 14.43
CA LEU A 66 39.99 -8.05 13.68
C LEU A 66 40.88 -7.48 12.57
N LEU A 67 42.20 -7.61 12.69
CA LEU A 67 43.19 -7.13 11.71
C LEU A 67 43.41 -8.14 10.58
N ASN A 68 42.32 -8.64 10.04
CA ASN A 68 42.30 -9.57 8.92
C ASN A 68 41.96 -8.79 7.63
N PRO A 69 42.65 -9.01 6.49
CA PRO A 69 42.30 -8.40 5.20
C PRO A 69 40.81 -8.43 4.85
N TRP A 70 40.08 -9.49 5.23
CA TRP A 70 38.63 -9.63 5.00
C TRP A 70 37.76 -8.67 5.86
N ARG A 71 38.33 -8.10 6.92
CA ARG A 71 37.67 -7.22 7.89
C ARG A 71 38.04 -5.74 7.75
N LEU A 72 39.07 -5.41 6.98
CA LEU A 72 39.43 -4.03 6.66
C LEU A 72 38.48 -3.44 5.59
N PRO A 73 38.25 -2.12 5.56
CA PRO A 73 38.72 -1.12 6.53
C PRO A 73 37.91 -1.15 7.83
N VAL A 74 38.53 -0.74 8.94
CA VAL A 74 37.92 -0.57 10.26
C VAL A 74 38.28 0.79 10.86
N MET A 75 37.36 1.38 11.64
CA MET A 75 37.61 2.62 12.37
C MET A 75 38.08 2.31 13.79
N VAL A 76 39.04 3.05 14.31
CA VAL A 76 39.63 2.84 15.65
C VAL A 76 39.66 4.13 16.45
N GLU A 77 39.42 4.00 17.76
CA GLU A 77 39.57 5.07 18.76
C GLU A 77 40.84 4.80 19.58
N PHE A 78 41.71 5.79 19.69
CA PHE A 78 42.95 5.72 20.49
C PHE A 78 42.73 6.26 21.91
N ASN A 79 43.63 5.91 22.84
CA ASN A 79 43.57 6.30 24.25
C ASN A 79 43.65 7.82 24.48
N ASP A 80 44.27 8.55 23.56
CA ASP A 80 44.40 10.02 23.55
C ASP A 80 43.17 10.73 22.94
N GLY A 81 42.16 9.97 22.49
CA GLY A 81 40.95 10.49 21.86
C GLY A 81 41.08 10.72 20.34
N GLN A 82 42.21 10.37 19.74
CA GLN A 82 42.35 10.38 18.27
C GLN A 82 41.51 9.28 17.63
N VAL A 83 41.06 9.53 16.40
CA VAL A 83 40.30 8.57 15.59
C VAL A 83 41.09 8.31 14.31
N GLY A 84 41.16 7.05 13.90
CA GLY A 84 41.83 6.65 12.66
C GLY A 84 41.09 5.54 11.93
N VAL A 85 41.43 5.36 10.66
CA VAL A 85 40.94 4.27 9.82
C VAL A 85 42.12 3.36 9.47
N ILE A 86 42.00 2.09 9.81
CA ILE A 86 42.94 1.06 9.38
C ILE A 86 42.46 0.52 8.03
N ASP A 87 43.26 0.70 6.99
CA ASP A 87 42.91 0.35 5.61
C ASP A 87 43.65 -0.89 5.08
N LYS A 88 44.89 -1.13 5.52
CA LYS A 88 45.71 -2.28 5.10
C LYS A 88 46.50 -2.86 6.28
N ALA A 89 46.69 -4.18 6.26
CA ALA A 89 47.58 -4.89 7.16
C ALA A 89 48.49 -5.80 6.32
N ASP A 90 49.80 -5.72 6.54
CA ASP A 90 50.80 -6.55 5.87
C ASP A 90 51.13 -7.81 6.70
N THR A 91 51.51 -8.87 5.99
CA THR A 91 52.01 -10.15 6.53
C THR A 91 53.25 -10.02 7.42
N GLN A 92 54.00 -8.91 7.31
CA GLN A 92 55.16 -8.60 8.14
C GLN A 92 54.81 -7.89 9.47
N GLY A 93 53.52 -7.70 9.78
CA GLY A 93 53.08 -7.13 11.06
C GLY A 93 53.04 -5.59 11.11
N ASN A 94 52.99 -4.95 9.94
CA ASN A 94 52.80 -3.50 9.81
C ASN A 94 51.37 -3.20 9.34
N VAL A 95 50.78 -2.16 9.91
CA VAL A 95 49.40 -1.73 9.62
C VAL A 95 49.43 -0.29 9.14
N SER A 96 48.74 -0.02 8.03
CA SER A 96 48.54 1.32 7.49
C SER A 96 47.33 1.95 8.15
N ILE A 97 47.52 3.13 8.74
CA ILE A 97 46.50 3.89 9.45
C ILE A 97 46.42 5.29 8.86
N GLN A 98 45.21 5.75 8.60
CA GLN A 98 44.92 7.14 8.24
C GLN A 98 44.28 7.83 9.44
N PHE A 99 44.97 8.79 10.05
CA PHE A 99 44.41 9.56 11.16
C PHE A 99 43.44 10.63 10.64
N SER A 100 42.37 10.86 11.40
CA SER A 100 41.44 11.95 11.12
C SER A 100 42.12 13.30 11.40
N GLY A 101 42.28 14.11 10.36
CA GLY A 101 43.01 15.39 10.41
C GLY A 101 44.19 15.47 9.43
N ASP A 102 44.76 14.33 9.03
CA ASP A 102 45.97 14.25 8.20
C ASP A 102 45.68 14.25 6.69
N HIS A 103 44.49 14.72 6.29
CA HIS A 103 44.06 14.82 4.89
C HIS A 103 44.25 13.53 4.04
N GLY A 104 44.13 12.36 4.66
CA GLY A 104 44.23 11.06 3.98
C GLY A 104 45.65 10.52 3.80
N LEU A 105 46.64 11.10 4.48
CA LEU A 105 47.97 10.52 4.58
C LEU A 105 47.94 9.24 5.42
N SER A 106 48.57 8.17 4.90
CA SER A 106 48.70 6.89 5.59
C SER A 106 50.03 6.80 6.33
N GLN A 107 50.00 6.44 7.61
CA GLN A 107 51.17 6.14 8.42
C GLN A 107 51.25 4.64 8.69
N ASN A 108 52.44 4.06 8.58
CA ASN A 108 52.68 2.67 8.94
C ASN A 108 53.04 2.57 10.42
N LEU A 109 52.29 1.76 11.16
CA LEU A 109 52.51 1.48 12.58
C LEU A 109 52.68 -0.02 12.80
N SER A 110 53.53 -0.39 13.75
CA SER A 110 53.74 -1.79 14.13
C SER A 110 52.60 -2.29 15.04
N LEU A 111 52.27 -3.58 14.92
CA LEU A 111 51.19 -4.20 15.71
C LEU A 111 51.37 -4.08 17.23
N ASP A 112 52.60 -4.00 17.72
CA ASP A 112 52.88 -3.93 19.17
C ASP A 112 52.54 -2.56 19.77
N VAL A 113 52.66 -1.49 18.98
CA VAL A 113 52.20 -0.15 19.38
C VAL A 113 50.68 -0.11 19.43
N LEU A 114 50.00 -0.74 18.47
CA LEU A 114 48.54 -0.71 18.37
C LEU A 114 47.83 -1.44 19.52
N LYS A 115 48.42 -2.51 20.05
CA LYS A 115 47.88 -3.23 21.23
C LYS A 115 47.76 -2.34 22.47
N THR A 116 48.64 -1.36 22.61
CA THR A 116 48.74 -0.53 23.81
C THR A 116 47.95 0.77 23.67
N THR A 117 47.71 1.24 22.44
CA THR A 117 47.14 2.56 22.18
C THR A 117 45.67 2.54 21.76
N ILE A 118 45.13 1.42 21.24
CA ILE A 118 43.73 1.33 20.80
C ILE A 118 42.79 1.04 21.98
N LYS A 119 41.73 1.84 22.08
CA LYS A 119 40.68 1.74 23.09
C LYS A 119 39.45 0.98 22.58
N ASN A 120 38.92 1.35 21.41
CA ASN A 120 37.73 0.74 20.80
C ASN A 120 37.91 0.54 19.30
N VAL A 121 37.28 -0.52 18.75
CA VAL A 121 37.21 -0.77 17.31
C VAL A 121 35.77 -0.70 16.83
N TYR A 122 35.56 -0.05 15.70
CA TYR A 122 34.28 0.14 15.07
C TYR A 122 34.30 -0.46 13.67
N ILE A 123 33.47 -1.47 13.47
CA ILE A 123 33.30 -2.13 12.18
C ILE A 123 32.17 -1.42 11.44
N LEU A 124 32.49 -0.85 10.28
CA LEU A 124 31.53 -0.23 9.39
C LEU A 124 31.36 -1.08 8.13
N ARG A 125 30.11 -1.37 7.78
CA ARG A 125 29.76 -2.11 6.56
C ARG A 125 28.55 -1.48 5.89
N PRO A 126 28.46 -1.48 4.56
CA PRO A 126 27.23 -1.06 3.88
C PRO A 126 26.01 -1.78 4.47
N GLU A 127 25.00 -1.03 4.87
CA GLU A 127 23.75 -1.57 5.42
C GLU A 127 23.04 -2.46 4.38
N THR A 128 23.30 -2.21 3.10
CA THR A 128 22.89 -3.04 1.97
C THR A 128 23.91 -2.98 0.85
N SER A 129 24.16 -4.10 0.15
CA SER A 129 24.94 -4.15 -1.09
C SER A 129 24.15 -3.68 -2.32
N ILE A 130 23.18 -2.78 -2.14
CA ILE A 130 22.20 -2.42 -3.16
C ILE A 130 21.92 -0.92 -3.04
N PRO A 131 21.95 -0.13 -4.13
CA PRO A 131 21.49 1.26 -4.12
C PRO A 131 20.10 1.36 -3.47
N ASP A 132 19.89 2.41 -2.68
CA ASP A 132 18.73 2.57 -1.81
C ASP A 132 17.40 2.47 -2.59
N ALA A 133 16.85 1.26 -2.62
CA ALA A 133 15.64 0.92 -3.37
C ALA A 133 14.42 1.75 -2.96
N ARG A 134 14.46 2.43 -1.80
CA ARG A 134 13.39 3.35 -1.37
C ARG A 134 13.41 4.62 -2.21
N ILE A 135 14.58 5.17 -2.50
CA ILE A 135 14.71 6.39 -3.32
C ILE A 135 14.35 6.06 -4.78
N ASP A 136 14.85 4.94 -5.30
CA ASP A 136 14.57 4.48 -6.66
C ASP A 136 13.09 4.12 -6.86
N GLU A 137 12.42 3.50 -5.87
CA GLU A 137 10.99 3.19 -5.96
C GLU A 137 10.16 4.46 -6.20
N TYR A 138 10.53 5.64 -5.66
CA TYR A 138 9.78 6.88 -5.89
C TYR A 138 10.06 7.55 -7.24
N ILE A 139 11.25 7.31 -7.80
CA ILE A 139 11.79 7.98 -8.99
C ILE A 139 11.50 7.20 -10.28
N LYS A 140 11.12 5.93 -10.16
CA LYS A 140 10.67 5.09 -11.28
C LYS A 140 9.60 5.79 -12.14
N PRO A 141 9.69 5.68 -13.48
CA PRO A 141 8.70 6.23 -14.40
C PRO A 141 7.31 5.65 -14.11
N TYR A 142 6.28 6.43 -14.44
CA TYR A 142 4.91 5.97 -14.35
C TYR A 142 4.71 4.67 -15.14
N GLU A 143 4.20 3.65 -14.46
CA GLU A 143 3.71 2.42 -15.09
C GLU A 143 2.18 2.37 -14.95
N ALA A 144 1.45 2.08 -16.03
CA ALA A 144 -0.03 2.01 -16.00
C ALA A 144 -0.58 1.03 -14.93
N SER A 145 0.24 0.05 -14.55
CA SER A 145 -0.03 -0.98 -13.54
C SER A 145 0.55 -0.71 -12.15
N TRP A 146 1.10 0.49 -11.86
CA TRP A 146 1.79 0.79 -10.58
C TRP A 146 0.96 0.42 -9.34
N PHE A 147 -0.36 0.68 -9.39
CA PHE A 147 -1.24 0.38 -8.27
C PHE A 147 -1.37 -1.14 -8.06
N TRP A 148 -1.66 -1.87 -9.14
CA TRP A 148 -1.83 -3.32 -9.11
C TRP A 148 -0.52 -4.04 -8.80
N SER A 149 0.63 -3.52 -9.21
CA SER A 149 1.92 -4.12 -8.87
C SER A 149 2.23 -4.00 -7.38
N ILE A 150 1.80 -2.91 -6.71
CA ILE A 150 1.94 -2.75 -5.26
C ILE A 150 0.96 -3.64 -4.49
N VAL A 151 -0.30 -3.69 -4.92
CA VAL A 151 -1.36 -4.50 -4.28
C VAL A 151 -1.06 -5.99 -4.44
N LEU A 152 -0.71 -6.44 -5.65
CA LEU A 152 -0.45 -7.85 -5.97
C LEU A 152 0.99 -8.29 -5.63
N ARG A 153 1.82 -7.42 -5.05
CA ARG A 153 3.19 -7.76 -4.63
C ARG A 153 3.22 -8.97 -3.69
N ASP A 154 2.21 -9.09 -2.82
CA ASP A 154 2.05 -10.21 -1.88
C ASP A 154 1.10 -11.31 -2.42
N TRP A 155 1.07 -11.58 -3.73
CA TRP A 155 0.16 -12.55 -4.39
C TRP A 155 0.07 -13.91 -3.68
N LYS A 156 1.18 -14.43 -3.13
CA LYS A 156 1.19 -15.69 -2.37
C LYS A 156 0.18 -15.70 -1.21
N ARG A 157 -0.01 -14.57 -0.52
CA ARG A 157 -0.98 -14.48 0.59
C ARG A 157 -2.42 -14.41 0.10
N TYR A 158 -2.66 -13.91 -1.10
CA TYR A 158 -3.98 -14.00 -1.74
C TYR A 158 -4.34 -15.45 -2.06
N VAL A 159 -3.35 -16.28 -2.40
CA VAL A 159 -3.55 -17.74 -2.56
C VAL A 159 -3.94 -18.39 -1.22
N ASP A 160 -3.32 -18.00 -0.11
CA ASP A 160 -3.71 -18.49 1.23
C ASP A 160 -5.17 -18.15 1.57
N ILE A 161 -5.60 -16.92 1.27
CA ILE A 161 -7.00 -16.49 1.42
C ILE A 161 -7.92 -17.31 0.53
N MET A 162 -7.56 -17.53 -0.73
CA MET A 162 -8.33 -18.36 -1.64
C MET A 162 -8.44 -19.80 -1.15
N PHE A 163 -7.36 -20.37 -0.62
CA PHE A 163 -7.35 -21.73 -0.09
C PHE A 163 -8.22 -21.84 1.17
N ALA A 164 -8.13 -20.88 2.09
CA ALA A 164 -9.03 -20.80 3.25
C ALA A 164 -10.51 -20.67 2.81
N SER A 165 -10.77 -19.91 1.76
CA SER A 165 -12.11 -19.76 1.17
C SER A 165 -12.62 -21.06 0.56
N LEU A 166 -11.74 -21.81 -0.12
CA LEU A 166 -12.07 -23.12 -0.68
C LEU A 166 -12.47 -24.09 0.44
N ILE A 167 -11.66 -24.21 1.48
CA ILE A 167 -11.95 -25.12 2.60
C ILE A 167 -13.25 -24.70 3.29
N ALA A 168 -13.46 -23.41 3.55
CA ALA A 168 -14.69 -22.92 4.16
C ALA A 168 -15.93 -23.24 3.28
N ASN A 169 -15.84 -23.01 1.97
CA ASN A 169 -16.94 -23.31 1.05
C ASN A 169 -17.21 -24.82 0.92
N VAL A 170 -16.18 -25.66 1.00
CA VAL A 170 -16.33 -27.13 1.03
C VAL A 170 -16.96 -27.59 2.35
N LEU A 171 -16.51 -27.06 3.50
CA LEU A 171 -17.13 -27.35 4.79
C LEU A 171 -18.59 -26.92 4.85
N ALA A 172 -18.95 -25.83 4.20
CA ALA A 172 -20.34 -25.39 4.09
C ALA A 172 -21.25 -26.40 3.34
N LEU A 173 -20.68 -27.28 2.49
CA LEU A 173 -21.43 -28.39 1.88
C LEU A 173 -21.87 -29.44 2.90
N ALA A 174 -21.22 -29.53 4.07
CA ALA A 174 -21.61 -30.46 5.12
C ALA A 174 -23.06 -30.25 5.57
N THR A 175 -23.51 -29.00 5.66
CA THR A 175 -24.92 -28.68 5.99
C THR A 175 -25.89 -29.16 4.91
N ILE A 176 -25.50 -29.07 3.64
CA ILE A 176 -26.31 -29.51 2.50
C ILE A 176 -26.42 -31.04 2.50
N ILE A 177 -25.30 -31.73 2.64
CA ILE A 177 -25.24 -33.20 2.71
C ILE A 177 -26.03 -33.71 3.94
N PHE A 178 -25.90 -33.04 5.08
CA PHE A 178 -26.68 -33.36 6.28
C PHE A 178 -28.17 -33.28 6.02
N SER A 179 -28.64 -32.18 5.44
CA SER A 179 -30.07 -32.05 5.13
C SER A 179 -30.53 -33.17 4.21
N MET A 180 -29.77 -33.45 3.15
CA MET A 180 -30.08 -34.55 2.22
C MET A 180 -30.16 -35.91 2.94
N GLN A 181 -29.16 -36.28 3.75
CA GLN A 181 -29.14 -37.53 4.49
C GLN A 181 -30.24 -37.63 5.53
N VAL A 182 -30.59 -36.51 6.18
CA VAL A 182 -31.67 -36.49 7.18
C VAL A 182 -33.01 -36.78 6.51
N TYR A 183 -33.33 -36.10 5.41
CA TYR A 183 -34.60 -36.30 4.72
C TYR A 183 -34.69 -37.63 3.96
N ASP A 184 -33.60 -38.07 3.32
CA ASP A 184 -33.63 -39.29 2.49
C ASP A 184 -33.42 -40.58 3.30
N ARG A 185 -32.67 -40.51 4.41
CA ARG A 185 -32.23 -41.72 5.13
C ARG A 185 -32.69 -41.74 6.57
N VAL A 186 -32.47 -40.68 7.33
CA VAL A 186 -32.75 -40.68 8.79
C VAL A 186 -34.24 -40.67 9.08
N VAL A 187 -35.01 -39.79 8.42
CA VAL A 187 -36.46 -39.68 8.65
C VAL A 187 -37.18 -40.97 8.24
N PRO A 188 -36.91 -41.58 7.07
CA PRO A 188 -37.55 -42.85 6.70
C PRO A 188 -37.11 -44.04 7.57
N SER A 189 -35.83 -44.11 7.97
CA SER A 189 -35.30 -45.22 8.79
C SER A 189 -35.50 -45.06 10.29
N GLN A 190 -35.96 -43.89 10.75
CA GLN A 190 -36.10 -43.52 12.16
C GLN A 190 -34.81 -43.75 13.00
N SER A 191 -33.64 -43.67 12.37
CA SER A 191 -32.35 -43.94 13.02
C SER A 191 -31.84 -42.72 13.80
N ILE A 192 -32.29 -42.59 15.05
CA ILE A 192 -31.82 -41.55 15.99
C ILE A 192 -30.29 -41.53 16.16
N PRO A 193 -29.58 -42.68 16.26
CA PRO A 193 -28.12 -42.67 16.39
C PRO A 193 -27.42 -42.01 15.20
N THR A 194 -27.88 -42.30 13.97
CA THR A 194 -27.32 -41.69 12.74
C THR A 194 -27.54 -40.19 12.72
N LEU A 195 -28.70 -39.71 13.20
CA LEU A 195 -28.99 -38.28 13.30
C LEU A 195 -27.97 -37.55 14.17
N TRP A 196 -27.68 -38.05 15.37
CA TRP A 196 -26.74 -37.42 16.29
C TRP A 196 -25.30 -37.44 15.79
N VAL A 197 -24.88 -38.52 15.12
CA VAL A 197 -23.56 -38.59 14.49
C VAL A 197 -23.43 -37.56 13.36
N LEU A 198 -24.42 -37.48 12.48
CA LEU A 198 -24.45 -36.50 11.40
C LEU A 198 -24.51 -35.06 11.93
N ALA A 199 -25.34 -34.81 12.95
CA ALA A 199 -25.46 -33.50 13.59
C ALA A 199 -24.14 -33.07 14.25
N GLY A 200 -23.46 -33.98 14.96
CA GLY A 200 -22.14 -33.74 15.52
C GLY A 200 -21.10 -33.41 14.46
N GLY A 201 -21.10 -34.14 13.33
CA GLY A 201 -20.22 -33.87 12.20
C GLY A 201 -20.44 -32.48 11.59
N VAL A 202 -21.70 -32.07 11.39
CA VAL A 202 -22.03 -30.72 10.89
C VAL A 202 -21.67 -29.65 11.89
N LEU A 203 -21.90 -29.87 13.19
CA LEU A 203 -21.55 -28.90 14.22
C LEU A 203 -20.04 -28.63 14.21
N ILE A 204 -19.24 -29.69 14.13
CA ILE A 204 -17.77 -29.58 14.01
C ILE A 204 -17.42 -28.82 12.71
N ALA A 205 -17.99 -29.22 11.57
CA ALA A 205 -17.74 -28.56 10.28
C ALA A 205 -18.12 -27.06 10.32
N ALA A 206 -19.22 -26.69 10.97
CA ALA A 206 -19.67 -25.31 11.12
C ALA A 206 -18.72 -24.48 12.00
N ILE A 207 -18.18 -25.06 13.08
CA ILE A 207 -17.18 -24.40 13.94
C ILE A 207 -15.89 -24.14 13.15
N PHE A 208 -15.43 -25.12 12.37
CA PHE A 208 -14.26 -24.96 11.49
C PHE A 208 -14.53 -23.95 10.37
N GLU A 209 -15.69 -24.00 9.72
CA GLU A 209 -16.11 -23.02 8.70
C GLU A 209 -16.07 -21.60 9.28
N PHE A 210 -16.66 -21.39 10.47
CA PHE A 210 -16.68 -20.11 11.16
C PHE A 210 -15.25 -19.62 11.47
N THR A 211 -14.42 -20.49 12.05
CA THR A 211 -13.03 -20.17 12.41
C THR A 211 -12.22 -19.77 11.17
N LEU A 212 -12.36 -20.51 10.07
CA LEU A 212 -11.70 -20.19 8.80
C LEU A 212 -12.20 -18.87 8.19
N ARG A 213 -13.50 -18.59 8.28
CA ARG A 213 -14.08 -17.34 7.80
C ARG A 213 -13.53 -16.14 8.59
N VAL A 214 -13.41 -16.26 9.91
CA VAL A 214 -12.79 -15.22 10.76
C VAL A 214 -11.31 -15.06 10.46
N ALA A 215 -10.55 -16.16 10.38
CA ALA A 215 -9.13 -16.13 10.05
C ALA A 215 -8.87 -15.48 8.69
N ARG A 216 -9.71 -15.77 7.70
CA ARG A 216 -9.65 -15.17 6.37
C ARG A 216 -9.88 -13.66 6.39
N VAL A 217 -10.85 -13.16 7.16
CA VAL A 217 -11.08 -11.72 7.30
C VAL A 217 -9.84 -11.04 7.88
N TYR A 218 -9.30 -11.60 8.96
CA TYR A 218 -8.08 -11.08 9.60
C TYR A 218 -6.86 -11.09 8.67
N LEU A 219 -6.65 -12.17 7.91
CA LEU A 219 -5.59 -12.24 6.89
C LEU A 219 -5.78 -11.19 5.80
N SER A 220 -7.01 -10.99 5.35
CA SER A 220 -7.35 -9.99 4.34
C SER A 220 -7.07 -8.57 4.85
N ASP A 221 -7.37 -8.27 6.12
CA ASP A 221 -7.07 -6.97 6.74
C ASP A 221 -5.56 -6.73 6.86
N ILE A 222 -4.76 -7.75 7.20
CA ILE A 222 -3.30 -7.61 7.24
C ILE A 222 -2.73 -7.27 5.86
N ILE A 223 -3.21 -7.95 4.82
CA ILE A 223 -2.78 -7.67 3.44
C ILE A 223 -3.22 -6.27 3.02
N GLY A 224 -4.49 -5.92 3.30
CA GLY A 224 -5.05 -4.60 3.03
C GLY A 224 -4.22 -3.49 3.66
N LYS A 225 -3.89 -3.60 4.95
CA LYS A 225 -3.04 -2.66 5.67
C LYS A 225 -1.65 -2.49 5.04
N ARG A 226 -1.01 -3.59 4.63
CA ARG A 226 0.34 -3.52 4.02
C ARG A 226 0.31 -2.85 2.66
N ALA A 227 -0.67 -3.20 1.82
CA ALA A 227 -0.85 -2.57 0.52
C ALA A 227 -1.20 -1.08 0.67
N ASP A 228 -2.08 -0.74 1.60
CA ASP A 228 -2.43 0.64 1.94
C ASP A 228 -1.20 1.47 2.32
N LEU A 229 -0.41 1.01 3.29
CA LEU A 229 0.80 1.72 3.73
C LEU A 229 1.78 1.97 2.57
N ARG A 230 1.98 0.99 1.68
CA ARG A 230 2.86 1.14 0.52
C ARG A 230 2.31 2.13 -0.51
N VAL A 231 1.01 2.06 -0.82
CA VAL A 231 0.36 2.95 -1.78
C VAL A 231 0.38 4.39 -1.24
N SER A 232 0.10 4.57 0.04
CA SER A 232 0.17 5.86 0.74
C SER A 232 1.57 6.46 0.68
N ASP A 233 2.58 5.67 1.03
CA ASP A 233 3.98 6.09 1.03
C ASP A 233 4.45 6.46 -0.39
N ARG A 234 4.11 5.65 -1.40
CA ARG A 234 4.46 5.89 -2.81
C ARG A 234 3.83 7.16 -3.36
N VAL A 235 2.52 7.36 -3.15
CA VAL A 235 1.79 8.53 -3.67
C VAL A 235 2.25 9.80 -2.98
N PHE A 236 2.34 9.79 -1.65
CA PHE A 236 2.78 10.97 -0.89
C PHE A 236 4.24 11.33 -1.21
N GLY A 237 5.12 10.33 -1.25
CA GLY A 237 6.52 10.50 -1.63
C GLY A 237 6.70 11.04 -3.05
N HIS A 238 5.86 10.62 -4.00
CA HIS A 238 5.87 11.19 -5.36
C HIS A 238 5.36 12.63 -5.37
N ALA A 239 4.24 12.91 -4.69
CA ALA A 239 3.64 14.24 -4.64
C ALA A 239 4.61 15.33 -4.14
N LEU A 240 5.45 15.01 -3.16
CA LEU A 240 6.47 15.92 -2.64
C LEU A 240 7.59 16.26 -3.63
N ARG A 241 7.82 15.40 -4.62
CA ARG A 241 8.91 15.52 -5.60
C ARG A 241 8.44 16.04 -6.95
N ILE A 242 7.15 16.34 -7.13
CA ILE A 242 6.63 16.93 -8.36
C ILE A 242 7.23 18.33 -8.53
N ARG A 243 7.71 18.60 -9.76
CA ARG A 243 8.28 19.91 -10.13
C ARG A 243 7.28 21.03 -9.86
N ASN A 244 7.76 22.15 -9.32
CA ASN A 244 6.88 23.27 -8.95
C ASN A 244 5.98 23.76 -10.09
N LYS A 245 6.47 23.77 -11.35
CA LYS A 245 5.68 24.17 -12.52
C LYS A 245 4.53 23.20 -12.87
N ASP A 246 4.68 21.93 -12.49
CA ASP A 246 3.77 20.83 -12.81
C ASP A 246 2.80 20.53 -11.65
N ARG A 247 2.94 21.26 -10.52
CA ARG A 247 1.96 21.22 -9.41
C ARG A 247 0.65 21.88 -9.83
N SER A 248 -0.46 21.44 -9.23
CA SER A 248 -1.77 22.05 -9.49
C SER A 248 -1.74 23.53 -9.07
N LYS A 249 -2.31 24.42 -9.89
CA LYS A 249 -2.39 25.86 -9.61
C LYS A 249 -3.12 26.17 -8.29
N SER A 250 -4.11 25.35 -7.93
CA SER A 250 -4.79 25.44 -6.63
C SER A 250 -4.25 24.39 -5.66
N THR A 251 -3.78 24.87 -4.51
CA THR A 251 -3.34 24.05 -3.37
C THR A 251 -4.46 23.14 -2.87
N GLY A 252 -5.70 23.62 -2.83
CA GLY A 252 -6.84 22.82 -2.39
C GLY A 252 -7.19 21.68 -3.34
N SER A 253 -7.08 21.90 -4.65
CA SER A 253 -7.22 20.82 -5.64
C SER A 253 -6.11 19.78 -5.54
N PHE A 254 -4.86 20.20 -5.27
CA PHE A 254 -3.74 19.28 -5.04
C PHE A 254 -3.95 18.41 -3.80
N ILE A 255 -4.40 19.00 -2.70
CA ILE A 255 -4.74 18.28 -1.46
C ILE A 255 -5.89 17.29 -1.73
N SER A 256 -6.90 17.69 -2.49
CA SER A 256 -8.02 16.80 -2.87
C SER A 256 -7.53 15.59 -3.65
N GLN A 257 -6.64 15.80 -4.63
CA GLN A 257 -6.06 14.73 -5.45
C GLN A 257 -5.26 13.72 -4.63
N ILE A 258 -4.51 14.18 -3.62
CA ILE A 258 -3.82 13.28 -2.68
C ILE A 258 -4.84 12.53 -1.81
N ARG A 259 -5.91 13.20 -1.37
CA ARG A 259 -6.97 12.60 -0.54
C ARG A 259 -7.80 11.55 -1.29
N GLU A 260 -7.85 11.59 -2.62
CA GLU A 260 -8.49 10.57 -3.46
C GLU A 260 -7.86 9.18 -3.32
N LEU A 261 -6.64 9.08 -2.76
CA LEU A 261 -6.05 7.84 -2.25
C LEU A 261 -7.04 7.04 -1.39
N GLU A 262 -7.87 7.71 -0.58
CA GLU A 262 -8.87 7.06 0.27
C GLU A 262 -9.91 6.29 -0.54
N GLY A 263 -10.34 6.82 -1.69
CA GLY A 263 -11.27 6.12 -2.57
C GLY A 263 -10.68 4.84 -3.17
N VAL A 264 -9.37 4.81 -3.40
CA VAL A 264 -8.68 3.63 -3.92
C VAL A 264 -8.38 2.62 -2.80
N ARG A 265 -8.07 3.08 -1.59
CA ARG A 265 -7.90 2.24 -0.39
C ARG A 265 -9.12 1.37 -0.12
N GLU A 266 -10.32 1.88 -0.40
CA GLU A 266 -11.56 1.11 -0.22
C GLU A 266 -11.59 -0.20 -1.04
N LEU A 267 -10.90 -0.28 -2.18
CA LEU A 267 -10.77 -1.54 -2.95
C LEU A 267 -9.82 -2.55 -2.32
N VAL A 268 -8.87 -2.07 -1.53
CA VAL A 268 -7.87 -2.91 -0.86
C VAL A 268 -8.39 -3.41 0.50
N THR A 269 -9.65 -3.10 0.83
CA THR A 269 -10.31 -3.59 2.04
C THR A 269 -10.59 -5.08 1.99
N SER A 270 -10.70 -5.71 3.17
CA SER A 270 -11.06 -7.12 3.31
C SER A 270 -12.40 -7.47 2.68
N THR A 271 -13.37 -6.55 2.62
CA THR A 271 -14.68 -6.82 2.01
C THR A 271 -14.58 -7.06 0.49
N THR A 272 -13.83 -6.21 -0.21
CA THR A 272 -13.64 -6.35 -1.67
C THR A 272 -12.81 -7.60 -1.99
N ILE A 273 -11.72 -7.80 -1.23
CA ILE A 273 -10.85 -8.98 -1.39
C ILE A 273 -11.62 -10.28 -1.15
N THR A 274 -12.43 -10.34 -0.09
CA THR A 274 -13.23 -11.53 0.21
C THR A 274 -14.32 -11.76 -0.84
N ALA A 275 -15.04 -10.73 -1.27
CA ALA A 275 -16.04 -10.86 -2.33
C ALA A 275 -15.44 -11.38 -3.64
N MET A 276 -14.27 -10.88 -4.05
CA MET A 276 -13.58 -11.37 -5.25
C MET A 276 -13.06 -12.80 -5.08
N ALA A 277 -12.52 -13.13 -3.91
CA ALA A 277 -12.07 -14.49 -3.62
C ALA A 277 -13.22 -15.49 -3.52
N ASP A 278 -14.46 -15.06 -3.20
CA ASP A 278 -15.63 -15.93 -3.18
C ASP A 278 -16.23 -16.21 -4.56
N PHE A 279 -15.98 -15.34 -5.54
CA PHE A 279 -16.57 -15.45 -6.87
C PHE A 279 -16.26 -16.77 -7.60
N PRO A 280 -15.03 -17.31 -7.61
CA PRO A 280 -14.75 -18.60 -8.27
C PRO A 280 -15.56 -19.77 -7.70
N PHE A 281 -15.94 -19.70 -6.41
CA PHE A 281 -16.71 -20.77 -5.77
C PHE A 281 -18.18 -20.78 -6.17
N PHE A 282 -18.69 -19.72 -6.80
CA PHE A 282 -19.96 -19.78 -7.53
C PHE A 282 -19.96 -20.95 -8.53
N PHE A 283 -18.89 -21.11 -9.32
CA PHE A 283 -18.78 -22.19 -10.30
C PHE A 283 -18.71 -23.56 -9.63
N LEU A 284 -18.03 -23.67 -8.48
CA LEU A 284 -18.00 -24.91 -7.69
C LEU A 284 -19.43 -25.30 -7.26
N PHE A 285 -20.18 -24.38 -6.68
CA PHE A 285 -21.56 -24.64 -6.28
C PHE A 285 -22.47 -24.93 -7.47
N LEU A 286 -22.26 -24.25 -8.61
CA LEU A 286 -23.00 -24.49 -9.84
C LEU A 286 -22.77 -25.90 -10.39
N ILE A 287 -21.53 -26.40 -10.37
CA ILE A 287 -21.20 -27.77 -10.78
C ILE A 287 -21.89 -28.78 -9.87
N ILE A 288 -21.80 -28.60 -8.55
CA ILE A 288 -22.46 -29.48 -7.57
C ILE A 288 -23.98 -29.43 -7.75
N PHE A 289 -24.53 -28.26 -8.03
CA PHE A 289 -25.96 -28.06 -8.27
C PHE A 289 -26.41 -28.80 -9.53
N ALA A 290 -25.62 -28.77 -10.61
CA ALA A 290 -25.92 -29.51 -11.83
C ALA A 290 -25.91 -31.04 -11.60
N ILE A 291 -25.00 -31.54 -10.78
CA ILE A 291 -24.90 -32.97 -10.44
C ILE A 291 -26.11 -33.44 -9.62
N ILE A 292 -26.54 -32.65 -8.63
CA ILE A 292 -27.66 -33.04 -7.73
C ILE A 292 -29.01 -32.75 -8.37
N GLY A 293 -29.19 -31.57 -8.97
CA GLY A 293 -30.49 -31.06 -9.41
C GLY A 293 -30.85 -31.41 -10.86
N GLY A 294 -29.92 -31.92 -11.67
CA GLY A 294 -30.15 -32.30 -13.06
C GLY A 294 -30.83 -31.18 -13.87
N LYS A 295 -32.11 -31.36 -14.21
CA LYS A 295 -32.92 -30.40 -14.99
C LYS A 295 -33.11 -29.05 -14.29
N LEU A 296 -33.02 -28.98 -12.95
CA LEU A 296 -33.11 -27.73 -12.19
C LEU A 296 -31.99 -26.74 -12.53
N PHE A 297 -30.88 -27.20 -13.10
CA PHE A 297 -29.78 -26.35 -13.55
C PHE A 297 -30.23 -25.24 -14.50
N TRP A 298 -31.21 -25.49 -15.38
CA TRP A 298 -31.72 -24.49 -16.32
C TRP A 298 -32.36 -23.29 -15.63
N VAL A 299 -32.97 -23.49 -14.46
CA VAL A 299 -33.50 -22.39 -13.63
C VAL A 299 -32.38 -21.45 -13.23
N MET A 300 -31.23 -22.02 -12.83
CA MET A 300 -30.07 -21.24 -12.42
C MET A 300 -29.41 -20.49 -13.56
N LEU A 301 -29.33 -21.14 -14.73
CA LEU A 301 -28.80 -20.51 -15.93
C LEU A 301 -29.60 -19.28 -16.35
N LEU A 302 -30.91 -19.23 -16.04
CA LEU A 302 -31.77 -18.07 -16.29
C LEU A 302 -31.66 -17.01 -15.20
N VAL A 303 -31.60 -17.42 -13.93
CA VAL A 303 -31.53 -16.51 -12.77
C VAL A 303 -30.24 -15.70 -12.74
N VAL A 304 -29.10 -16.32 -13.06
CA VAL A 304 -27.77 -15.68 -12.95
C VAL A 304 -27.66 -14.45 -13.87
N PRO A 305 -28.00 -14.52 -15.17
CA PRO A 305 -28.10 -13.34 -16.02
C PRO A 305 -29.09 -12.31 -15.49
N LEU A 306 -30.29 -12.73 -15.05
CA LEU A 306 -31.32 -11.82 -14.52
C LEU A 306 -30.83 -11.01 -13.30
N MET A 307 -29.92 -11.58 -12.52
CA MET A 307 -29.31 -10.96 -11.35
C MET A 307 -28.16 -10.00 -11.73
N LEU A 308 -27.34 -10.36 -12.71
CA LEU A 308 -26.17 -9.57 -13.13
C LEU A 308 -26.49 -8.43 -14.10
N LEU A 309 -27.44 -8.63 -15.00
CA LEU A 309 -27.73 -7.73 -16.12
C LEU A 309 -28.05 -6.29 -15.66
N PRO A 310 -28.91 -6.06 -14.64
CA PRO A 310 -29.15 -4.71 -14.13
C PRO A 310 -27.89 -4.04 -13.57
N GLY A 311 -27.02 -4.81 -12.91
CA GLY A 311 -25.75 -4.31 -12.36
C GLY A 311 -24.78 -3.86 -13.44
N ILE A 312 -24.71 -4.61 -14.55
CA ILE A 312 -23.90 -4.27 -15.73
C ILE A 312 -24.45 -3.01 -16.42
N LEU A 313 -25.77 -2.93 -16.63
CA LEU A 313 -26.40 -1.75 -17.24
C LEU A 313 -26.23 -0.47 -16.39
N ALA A 314 -26.23 -0.61 -15.07
CA ALA A 314 -26.05 0.51 -14.15
C ALA A 314 -24.61 1.07 -14.13
N GLN A 315 -23.60 0.33 -14.64
CA GLN A 315 -22.19 0.73 -14.58
C GLN A 315 -21.92 2.10 -15.18
N LYS A 316 -22.46 2.37 -16.38
CA LYS A 316 -22.23 3.66 -17.06
C LYS A 316 -22.77 4.83 -16.24
N LYS A 317 -23.92 4.67 -15.60
CA LYS A 317 -24.54 5.71 -14.78
C LYS A 317 -23.81 5.90 -13.45
N LEU A 318 -23.37 4.81 -12.82
CA LEU A 318 -22.51 4.87 -11.64
C LEU A 318 -21.17 5.55 -11.96
N ALA A 319 -20.63 5.37 -13.17
CA ALA A 319 -19.41 6.01 -13.63
C ALA A 319 -19.54 7.52 -13.75
N GLN A 320 -20.63 7.97 -14.37
CA GLN A 320 -20.95 9.39 -14.50
C GLN A 320 -21.11 10.04 -13.11
N LEU A 321 -21.91 9.44 -12.23
CA LEU A 321 -22.11 9.95 -10.87
C LEU A 321 -20.83 9.96 -10.03
N ALA A 322 -19.96 8.95 -10.18
CA ALA A 322 -18.67 8.92 -9.50
C ALA A 322 -17.75 10.06 -9.97
N GLN A 323 -17.73 10.34 -11.28
CA GLN A 323 -16.94 11.43 -11.85
C GLN A 323 -17.47 12.81 -11.45
N GLU A 324 -18.79 13.01 -11.51
CA GLU A 324 -19.45 14.22 -11.01
C GLU A 324 -19.14 14.42 -9.52
N GLY A 325 -19.30 13.37 -8.70
CA GLY A 325 -19.03 13.42 -7.27
C GLY A 325 -17.57 13.76 -6.93
N MET A 326 -16.61 13.23 -7.69
CA MET A 326 -15.19 13.56 -7.52
C MET A 326 -14.91 15.01 -7.88
N ARG A 327 -15.46 15.51 -9.00
CA ARG A 327 -15.32 16.91 -9.42
C ARG A 327 -15.86 17.87 -8.36
N GLU A 328 -17.09 17.65 -7.88
CA GLU A 328 -17.71 18.49 -6.86
C GLU A 328 -16.95 18.43 -5.53
N SER A 329 -16.44 17.25 -5.16
CA SER A 329 -15.60 17.10 -3.96
C SER A 329 -14.31 17.91 -4.06
N SER A 330 -13.66 17.94 -5.23
CA SER A 330 -12.43 18.69 -5.46
C SER A 330 -12.64 20.19 -5.46
N ILE A 331 -13.73 20.70 -6.04
CA ILE A 331 -14.10 22.12 -5.94
C ILE A 331 -14.40 22.48 -4.48
N ARG A 332 -15.11 21.61 -3.74
CA ARG A 332 -15.48 21.87 -2.33
C ARG A 332 -14.24 21.99 -1.45
N ASN A 333 -13.26 21.10 -1.65
CA ASN A 333 -11.99 21.16 -0.95
C ASN A 333 -11.17 22.40 -1.32
N ALA A 334 -11.21 22.84 -2.58
CA ALA A 334 -10.58 24.09 -3.01
C ALA A 334 -11.16 25.32 -2.30
N ILE A 335 -12.49 25.47 -2.31
CA ILE A 335 -13.17 26.58 -1.62
C ILE A 335 -12.89 26.55 -0.12
N LEU A 336 -12.84 25.37 0.51
CA LEU A 336 -12.52 25.26 1.92
C LEU A 336 -11.13 25.81 2.24
N VAL A 337 -10.12 25.44 1.45
CA VAL A 337 -8.75 25.92 1.64
C VAL A 337 -8.66 27.43 1.38
N GLU A 338 -9.28 27.92 0.31
CA GLU A 338 -9.32 29.35 -0.02
C GLU A 338 -10.03 30.17 1.06
N ALA A 339 -11.15 29.69 1.59
CA ALA A 339 -11.89 30.37 2.65
C ALA A 339 -11.11 30.42 3.97
N VAL A 340 -10.33 29.37 4.29
CA VAL A 340 -9.47 29.35 5.48
C VAL A 340 -8.26 30.27 5.30
N GLN A 341 -7.64 30.28 4.13
CA GLN A 341 -6.49 31.15 3.83
C GLN A 341 -6.90 32.63 3.77
N GLY A 342 -8.05 32.94 3.19
CA GLY A 342 -8.61 34.29 3.06
C GLY A 342 -9.59 34.68 4.16
N ILE A 343 -9.54 34.04 5.33
CA ILE A 343 -10.54 34.24 6.39
C ILE A 343 -10.59 35.70 6.88
N GLU A 344 -9.44 36.38 6.93
CA GLU A 344 -9.34 37.77 7.31
C GLU A 344 -10.10 38.69 6.34
N ASP A 345 -9.89 38.50 5.03
CA ASP A 345 -10.61 39.26 3.99
C ASP A 345 -12.12 39.03 4.05
N ILE A 346 -12.54 37.78 4.29
CA ILE A 346 -13.95 37.43 4.45
C ILE A 346 -14.56 38.19 5.64
N LYS A 347 -13.82 38.29 6.75
CA LYS A 347 -14.25 39.04 7.95
C LYS A 347 -14.29 40.54 7.73
N LEU A 348 -13.27 41.11 7.08
CA LEU A 348 -13.20 42.53 6.77
C LEU A 348 -14.34 42.95 5.84
N LEU A 349 -14.68 42.12 4.85
CA LEU A 349 -15.75 42.36 3.89
C LEU A 349 -17.14 41.95 4.40
N ARG A 350 -17.24 41.38 5.61
CA ARG A 350 -18.48 40.81 6.18
C ARG A 350 -19.18 39.84 5.21
N ALA A 351 -18.39 39.04 4.50
CA ALA A 351 -18.83 38.16 3.43
C ALA A 351 -19.16 36.73 3.91
N GLU A 352 -19.28 36.49 5.23
CA GLU A 352 -19.47 35.15 5.79
C GLU A 352 -20.72 34.46 5.24
N SER A 353 -21.84 35.19 5.16
CA SER A 353 -23.11 34.65 4.63
C SER A 353 -22.97 34.21 3.17
N ARG A 354 -22.21 34.95 2.35
CA ARG A 354 -21.95 34.57 0.95
C ARG A 354 -21.18 33.24 0.88
N PHE A 355 -20.07 33.12 1.62
CA PHE A 355 -19.28 31.89 1.64
C PHE A 355 -20.03 30.72 2.27
N GLN A 356 -20.84 30.96 3.29
CA GLN A 356 -21.71 29.95 3.90
C GLN A 356 -22.76 29.45 2.91
N ASN A 357 -23.42 30.35 2.17
CA ASN A 357 -24.40 29.97 1.15
C ASN A 357 -23.73 29.18 0.02
N GLN A 358 -22.53 29.57 -0.40
CA GLN A 358 -21.76 28.84 -1.40
C GLN A 358 -21.41 27.43 -0.90
N TRP A 359 -20.94 27.31 0.34
CA TRP A 359 -20.67 26.01 0.98
C TRP A 359 -21.91 25.13 1.06
N ASN A 360 -23.04 25.70 1.48
CA ASN A 360 -24.32 24.99 1.57
C ASN A 360 -24.78 24.48 0.21
N HIS A 361 -24.69 25.31 -0.84
CA HIS A 361 -25.03 24.90 -2.20
C HIS A 361 -24.16 23.73 -2.68
N MET A 362 -22.85 23.79 -2.45
CA MET A 362 -21.94 22.69 -2.81
C MET A 362 -22.23 21.39 -2.05
N ASN A 363 -22.60 21.50 -0.77
CA ASN A 363 -23.00 20.34 0.01
C ASN A 363 -24.33 19.76 -0.48
N GLU A 364 -25.28 20.59 -0.88
CA GLU A 364 -26.55 20.16 -1.47
C GLU A 364 -26.30 19.37 -2.76
N VAL A 365 -25.49 19.89 -3.68
CA VAL A 365 -25.12 19.20 -4.93
C VAL A 365 -24.41 17.87 -4.64
N SER A 366 -23.45 17.87 -3.71
CA SER A 366 -22.74 16.65 -3.30
C SER A 366 -23.68 15.61 -2.67
N ALA A 367 -24.65 16.08 -1.87
CA ALA A 367 -25.63 15.22 -1.23
C ALA A 367 -26.61 14.61 -2.24
N ASP A 368 -27.03 15.37 -3.26
CA ASP A 368 -27.88 14.88 -4.35
C ASP A 368 -27.17 13.81 -5.20
N ILE A 369 -25.92 14.05 -5.59
CA ILE A 369 -25.09 13.04 -6.30
C ILE A 369 -24.98 11.77 -5.45
N GLY A 370 -24.64 11.92 -4.17
CA GLY A 370 -24.53 10.80 -3.23
C GLY A 370 -25.86 10.06 -3.05
N MET A 371 -26.99 10.77 -3.03
CA MET A 371 -28.33 10.19 -2.94
C MET A 371 -28.69 9.40 -4.21
N ARG A 372 -28.44 9.95 -5.40
CA ARG A 372 -28.65 9.25 -6.68
C ARG A 372 -27.82 7.97 -6.75
N GLN A 373 -26.56 8.02 -6.31
CA GLN A 373 -25.70 6.85 -6.27
C GLN A 373 -26.21 5.79 -5.28
N ARG A 374 -26.56 6.19 -4.05
CA ARG A 374 -27.16 5.29 -3.04
C ARG A 374 -28.47 4.69 -3.53
N LYS A 375 -29.30 5.46 -4.25
CA LYS A 375 -30.57 4.96 -4.82
C LYS A 375 -30.32 3.85 -5.83
N ILE A 376 -29.35 4.01 -6.75
CA ILE A 376 -29.00 2.97 -7.73
C ILE A 376 -28.48 1.72 -7.01
N VAL A 377 -27.47 1.86 -6.14
CA VAL A 377 -26.87 0.73 -5.42
C VAL A 377 -27.91 0.03 -4.54
N GLY A 378 -28.71 0.78 -3.79
CA GLY A 378 -29.77 0.24 -2.95
C GLY A 378 -30.85 -0.50 -3.74
N THR A 379 -31.23 0.02 -4.93
CA THR A 379 -32.17 -0.66 -5.83
C THR A 379 -31.58 -1.98 -6.35
N LEU A 380 -30.30 -2.00 -6.73
CA LEU A 380 -29.62 -3.21 -7.20
C LEU A 380 -29.50 -4.27 -6.09
N MET A 381 -29.19 -3.85 -4.85
CA MET A 381 -29.15 -4.76 -3.70
C MET A 381 -30.53 -5.33 -3.40
N ALA A 382 -31.56 -4.48 -3.38
CA ALA A 382 -32.94 -4.93 -3.18
C ALA A 382 -33.41 -5.88 -4.29
N TRP A 383 -33.13 -5.57 -5.56
CA TRP A 383 -33.38 -6.44 -6.71
C TRP A 383 -32.74 -7.81 -6.50
N THR A 384 -31.47 -7.82 -6.16
CA THR A 384 -30.69 -9.04 -5.97
C THR A 384 -31.26 -9.91 -4.85
N GLN A 385 -31.63 -9.32 -3.72
CA GLN A 385 -32.22 -10.04 -2.60
C GLN A 385 -33.62 -10.56 -2.91
N LYS A 386 -34.42 -9.84 -3.71
CA LYS A 386 -35.72 -10.31 -4.20
C LYS A 386 -35.57 -11.48 -5.16
N ILE A 387 -34.63 -11.42 -6.11
CA ILE A 387 -34.34 -12.53 -7.03
C ILE A 387 -33.84 -13.75 -6.26
N GLN A 388 -32.99 -13.58 -5.25
CA GLN A 388 -32.52 -14.70 -4.42
C GLN A 388 -33.68 -15.41 -3.70
N GLY A 389 -34.60 -14.66 -3.10
CA GLY A 389 -35.80 -15.22 -2.45
C GLY A 389 -36.75 -15.90 -3.44
N LEU A 390 -36.97 -15.29 -4.62
CA LEU A 390 -37.80 -15.88 -5.67
C LEU A 390 -37.18 -17.15 -6.25
N THR A 391 -35.85 -17.19 -6.37
CA THR A 391 -35.12 -18.37 -6.86
C THR A 391 -35.31 -19.55 -5.92
N TYR A 392 -35.23 -19.33 -4.60
CA TYR A 392 -35.54 -20.37 -3.63
C TYR A 392 -36.94 -20.95 -3.84
N ALA A 393 -37.95 -20.09 -3.97
CA ALA A 393 -39.33 -20.52 -4.21
C ALA A 393 -39.49 -21.26 -5.56
N LEU A 394 -38.85 -20.77 -6.63
CA LEU A 394 -38.89 -21.40 -7.96
C LEU A 394 -38.20 -22.77 -7.98
N VAL A 395 -37.04 -22.90 -7.33
CA VAL A 395 -36.33 -24.18 -7.20
C VAL A 395 -37.19 -25.19 -6.45
N VAL A 396 -37.86 -24.78 -5.37
CA VAL A 396 -38.79 -25.65 -4.64
C VAL A 396 -40.00 -26.02 -5.50
N LEU A 397 -40.60 -25.05 -6.21
CA LEU A 397 -41.77 -25.27 -7.06
C LEU A 397 -41.47 -26.26 -8.20
N VAL A 398 -40.44 -25.98 -9.01
CA VAL A 398 -40.04 -26.81 -10.15
C VAL A 398 -39.53 -28.17 -9.65
N GLY A 399 -38.75 -28.17 -8.59
CA GLY A 399 -38.17 -29.40 -8.05
C GLY A 399 -39.21 -30.29 -7.38
N CYS A 400 -40.32 -29.75 -6.88
CA CYS A 400 -41.44 -30.56 -6.38
C CYS A 400 -42.05 -31.44 -7.48
N PHE A 401 -42.22 -30.90 -8.70
CA PHE A 401 -42.65 -31.71 -9.84
C PHE A 401 -41.65 -32.82 -10.17
N ALA A 402 -40.35 -32.53 -10.16
CA ALA A 402 -39.30 -33.55 -10.38
C ALA A 402 -39.30 -34.65 -9.30
N VAL A 403 -39.65 -34.31 -8.05
CA VAL A 403 -39.83 -35.30 -6.97
C VAL A 403 -41.08 -36.15 -7.21
N MET A 404 -42.20 -35.54 -7.63
CA MET A 404 -43.43 -36.27 -7.94
C MET A 404 -43.26 -37.24 -9.12
N GLU A 405 -42.44 -36.88 -10.10
CA GLU A 405 -42.07 -37.74 -11.24
C GLU A 405 -41.06 -38.84 -10.86
N GLY A 406 -40.51 -38.82 -9.64
CA GLY A 406 -39.53 -39.79 -9.17
C GLY A 406 -38.11 -39.58 -9.70
N GLU A 407 -37.83 -38.45 -10.36
CA GLU A 407 -36.49 -38.12 -10.88
C GLU A 407 -35.53 -37.64 -9.79
N MET A 408 -36.06 -37.16 -8.65
CA MET A 408 -35.29 -36.60 -7.54
C MET A 408 -35.88 -36.97 -6.18
N THR A 409 -35.04 -37.12 -5.15
CA THR A 409 -35.50 -37.37 -3.78
C THR A 409 -35.93 -36.07 -3.07
N THR A 410 -36.71 -36.18 -2.00
CA THR A 410 -37.11 -35.02 -1.19
C THR A 410 -35.90 -34.35 -0.53
N GLY A 411 -34.91 -35.12 -0.08
CA GLY A 411 -33.65 -34.59 0.44
C GLY A 411 -32.81 -33.88 -0.61
N ALA A 412 -32.76 -34.39 -1.84
CA ALA A 412 -32.11 -33.71 -2.96
C ALA A 412 -32.79 -32.37 -3.31
N LEU A 413 -34.12 -32.29 -3.24
CA LEU A 413 -34.85 -31.03 -3.40
C LEU A 413 -34.45 -29.98 -2.35
N VAL A 414 -34.41 -30.37 -1.08
CA VAL A 414 -34.01 -29.47 0.02
C VAL A 414 -32.52 -29.10 -0.11
N ALA A 415 -31.67 -30.04 -0.51
CA ALA A 415 -30.26 -29.77 -0.78
C ALA A 415 -30.08 -28.74 -1.90
N CYS A 416 -30.81 -28.89 -3.02
CA CYS A 416 -30.83 -27.94 -4.12
C CYS A 416 -31.36 -26.57 -3.68
N SER A 417 -32.41 -26.49 -2.87
CA SER A 417 -32.93 -25.20 -2.40
C SER A 417 -31.92 -24.47 -1.49
N ILE A 418 -31.22 -25.16 -0.59
CA ILE A 418 -30.14 -24.58 0.23
C ILE A 418 -28.97 -24.16 -0.65
N LEU A 419 -28.50 -25.05 -1.53
CA LEU A 419 -27.39 -24.80 -2.44
C LEU A 419 -27.68 -23.61 -3.37
N SER A 420 -28.94 -23.42 -3.78
CA SER A 420 -29.36 -22.29 -4.60
C SER A 420 -29.07 -20.95 -3.94
N SER A 421 -29.44 -20.83 -2.66
CA SER A 421 -29.24 -19.61 -1.88
C SER A 421 -27.76 -19.31 -1.65
N ARG A 422 -26.95 -20.34 -1.39
CA ARG A 422 -25.50 -20.26 -1.16
C ARG A 422 -24.75 -19.87 -2.43
N MET A 423 -25.13 -20.45 -3.55
CA MET A 423 -24.55 -20.15 -4.86
C MET A 423 -24.78 -18.69 -5.27
N LEU A 424 -25.95 -18.11 -4.98
CA LEU A 424 -26.25 -16.72 -5.32
C LEU A 424 -25.60 -15.70 -4.38
N ALA A 425 -25.13 -16.09 -3.19
CA ALA A 425 -24.57 -15.15 -2.22
C ALA A 425 -23.31 -14.41 -2.74
N PRO A 426 -22.30 -15.07 -3.34
CA PRO A 426 -21.15 -14.38 -3.96
C PRO A 426 -21.55 -13.38 -5.05
N ILE A 427 -22.55 -13.71 -5.88
CA ILE A 427 -23.06 -12.81 -6.92
C ILE A 427 -23.68 -11.55 -6.28
N SER A 428 -24.40 -11.71 -5.16
CA SER A 428 -24.97 -10.59 -4.42
C SER A 428 -23.91 -9.64 -3.86
N HIS A 429 -22.82 -10.20 -3.33
CA HIS A 429 -21.69 -9.40 -2.86
C HIS A 429 -21.03 -8.59 -3.98
N ILE A 430 -20.89 -9.16 -5.18
CA ILE A 430 -20.35 -8.44 -6.35
C ILE A 430 -21.20 -7.23 -6.69
N THR A 431 -22.52 -7.35 -6.70
CA THR A 431 -23.42 -6.22 -6.96
C THR A 431 -23.19 -5.04 -6.01
N GLY A 432 -22.88 -5.31 -4.74
CA GLY A 432 -22.48 -4.29 -3.77
C GLY A 432 -21.11 -3.67 -4.06
N VAL A 433 -20.14 -4.50 -4.46
CA VAL A 433 -18.77 -4.07 -4.80
C VAL A 433 -18.71 -3.24 -6.08
N LEU A 434 -19.57 -3.52 -7.06
CA LEU A 434 -19.65 -2.81 -8.34
C LEU A 434 -19.81 -1.29 -8.20
N GLY A 435 -20.57 -0.82 -7.19
CA GLY A 435 -20.71 0.62 -6.93
C GLY A 435 -19.42 1.28 -6.45
N ARG A 436 -18.66 0.57 -5.60
CA ARG A 436 -17.38 1.05 -5.05
C ARG A 436 -16.26 0.98 -6.09
N LEU A 437 -16.26 -0.06 -6.92
CA LEU A 437 -15.31 -0.24 -8.02
C LEU A 437 -15.25 0.97 -8.93
N GLN A 438 -16.39 1.55 -9.23
CA GLN A 438 -16.44 2.68 -10.14
C GLN A 438 -15.93 3.98 -9.49
N GLN A 439 -16.22 4.23 -8.21
CA GLN A 439 -15.63 5.34 -7.46
C GLN A 439 -14.11 5.21 -7.39
N ALA A 440 -13.63 4.03 -7.03
CA ALA A 440 -12.21 3.77 -6.94
C ALA A 440 -11.51 3.81 -8.30
N LYS A 441 -12.18 3.42 -9.40
CA LYS A 441 -11.64 3.56 -10.76
C LYS A 441 -11.41 5.03 -11.12
N VAL A 442 -12.37 5.90 -10.79
CA VAL A 442 -12.26 7.35 -11.03
C VAL A 442 -11.16 7.96 -10.14
N ALA A 443 -11.11 7.57 -8.86
CA ALA A 443 -10.04 8.00 -7.95
C ALA A 443 -8.65 7.52 -8.41
N LYS A 444 -8.53 6.27 -8.88
CA LYS A 444 -7.29 5.73 -9.44
C LYS A 444 -6.85 6.48 -10.70
N GLN A 445 -7.78 6.87 -11.56
CA GLN A 445 -7.46 7.69 -12.73
C GLN A 445 -6.88 9.05 -12.33
N SER A 446 -7.45 9.71 -11.31
CA SER A 446 -6.92 10.99 -10.83
C SER A 446 -5.55 10.83 -10.15
N LEU A 447 -5.31 9.74 -9.43
CA LEU A 447 -3.99 9.41 -8.91
C LEU A 447 -3.00 9.05 -10.03
N ASP A 448 -3.44 8.41 -11.11
CA ASP A 448 -2.59 8.16 -12.28
C ASP A 448 -2.13 9.49 -12.89
N GLU A 449 -3.03 10.45 -13.06
CA GLU A 449 -2.71 11.80 -13.54
C GLU A 449 -1.71 12.51 -12.61
N LEU A 450 -1.80 12.31 -11.30
CA LEU A 450 -0.82 12.81 -10.33
C LEU A 450 0.54 12.13 -10.51
N MET A 451 0.56 10.80 -10.62
CA MET A 451 1.77 9.97 -10.71
C MET A 451 2.50 10.09 -12.05
N GLN A 452 1.81 10.54 -13.10
CA GLN A 452 2.39 10.87 -14.40
C GLN A 452 3.16 12.19 -14.39
N ARG A 453 2.99 13.02 -13.36
CA ARG A 453 3.64 14.32 -13.31
C ARG A 453 5.15 14.16 -13.14
N PRO A 454 5.93 14.97 -13.87
CA PRO A 454 7.38 14.89 -13.82
C PRO A 454 7.90 15.44 -12.48
N ILE A 455 8.98 14.80 -12.01
CA ILE A 455 9.61 15.07 -10.71
C ILE A 455 10.89 15.89 -10.85
N ASP A 456 11.33 16.51 -9.75
CA ASP A 456 12.49 17.41 -9.67
C ASP A 456 13.80 16.74 -10.11
N GLN A 457 13.97 15.45 -9.80
CA GLN A 457 15.13 14.67 -10.19
C GLN A 457 14.67 13.44 -10.97
N ALA A 458 14.93 13.43 -12.28
CA ALA A 458 14.70 12.24 -13.09
C ALA A 458 15.71 11.13 -12.73
N GLU A 459 15.31 9.87 -12.91
CA GLU A 459 16.02 8.62 -12.55
C GLU A 459 17.48 8.50 -13.03
N ARG A 460 17.92 9.39 -13.93
CA ARG A 460 19.26 9.41 -14.53
C ARG A 460 19.91 10.79 -14.54
N SER A 461 19.50 11.66 -13.64
CA SER A 461 20.18 12.94 -13.41
C SER A 461 21.57 12.64 -12.80
N HIS A 462 22.61 12.60 -13.62
CA HIS A 462 23.99 12.65 -13.13
C HIS A 462 24.20 14.01 -12.45
N LEU A 463 24.05 14.03 -11.13
CA LEU A 463 24.39 15.21 -10.33
C LEU A 463 25.91 15.38 -10.37
N VAL A 464 26.38 16.54 -10.82
CA VAL A 464 27.79 16.88 -10.79
C VAL A 464 28.16 17.15 -9.33
N HIS A 465 28.99 16.29 -8.74
CA HIS A 465 29.45 16.49 -7.38
C HIS A 465 30.47 17.62 -7.34
N LYS A 466 30.19 18.66 -6.53
CA LYS A 466 31.14 19.72 -6.20
C LYS A 466 31.10 19.95 -4.69
N ALA A 467 32.24 19.75 -4.02
CA ALA A 467 32.33 19.78 -2.55
C ALA A 467 32.08 21.18 -1.97
N VAL A 468 32.53 22.23 -2.65
CA VAL A 468 32.33 23.62 -2.24
C VAL A 468 32.00 24.47 -3.48
N LEU A 469 30.96 25.30 -3.37
CA LEU A 469 30.64 26.35 -4.34
C LEU A 469 31.31 27.64 -3.85
N ASN A 470 32.44 28.01 -4.47
CA ASN A 470 33.26 29.16 -4.06
C ASN A 470 32.63 30.54 -4.35
N GLY A 471 31.36 30.61 -4.75
CA GLY A 471 30.75 31.86 -5.23
C GLY A 471 31.20 32.17 -6.67
N ASP A 472 31.00 33.42 -7.10
CA ASP A 472 31.15 33.91 -8.49
C ASP A 472 30.09 33.40 -9.48
N TYR A 473 28.81 33.56 -9.11
CA TYR A 473 27.69 33.23 -10.00
C TYR A 473 27.51 34.31 -11.08
N GLU A 474 27.69 33.94 -12.35
CA GLU A 474 27.45 34.80 -13.51
C GLU A 474 26.22 34.30 -14.29
N LEU A 475 25.26 35.19 -14.57
CA LEU A 475 24.05 34.91 -15.33
C LEU A 475 24.20 35.50 -16.75
N LYS A 476 24.51 34.67 -17.75
CA LYS A 476 24.65 35.10 -19.16
C LYS A 476 23.42 34.76 -19.97
N ASN A 477 22.88 35.71 -20.72
CA ASN A 477 21.77 35.50 -21.66
C ASN A 477 20.59 34.68 -21.09
N VAL A 478 20.22 34.95 -19.84
CA VAL A 478 19.16 34.19 -19.16
C VAL A 478 17.79 34.73 -19.55
N LEU A 479 16.96 33.86 -20.10
CA LEU A 479 15.56 34.11 -20.36
C LEU A 479 14.72 33.15 -19.52
N PHE A 480 13.79 33.69 -18.74
CA PHE A 480 12.92 32.90 -17.87
C PHE A 480 11.47 33.39 -17.97
N GLN A 481 10.55 32.43 -17.96
CA GLN A 481 9.12 32.65 -18.12
C GLN A 481 8.36 31.64 -17.24
N TYR A 482 7.36 32.11 -16.48
CA TYR A 482 6.61 31.27 -15.55
C TYR A 482 5.59 30.36 -16.23
N GLY A 483 4.81 30.87 -17.18
CA GLY A 483 3.90 30.07 -18.00
C GLY A 483 4.20 30.23 -19.48
N GLU A 484 4.11 29.15 -20.27
CA GLU A 484 4.31 29.21 -21.73
C GLU A 484 3.35 30.19 -22.43
N GLU A 485 2.20 30.48 -21.82
CA GLU A 485 1.19 31.43 -22.31
C GLU A 485 1.46 32.89 -21.93
N ASP A 486 2.45 33.18 -21.08
CA ASP A 486 2.76 34.57 -20.72
C ASP A 486 3.30 35.33 -21.95
N PRO A 487 2.72 36.49 -22.31
CA PRO A 487 3.07 37.19 -23.55
C PRO A 487 4.48 37.80 -23.53
N LYS A 488 5.14 37.83 -22.36
CA LYS A 488 6.51 38.35 -22.19
C LYS A 488 7.29 37.49 -21.20
N PRO A 489 8.59 37.25 -21.44
CA PRO A 489 9.45 36.62 -20.45
C PRO A 489 9.53 37.49 -19.19
N SER A 490 9.39 36.87 -18.03
CA SER A 490 9.46 37.55 -16.73
C SER A 490 10.87 38.01 -16.40
N LEU A 491 11.88 37.35 -16.97
CA LEU A 491 13.28 37.69 -16.83
C LEU A 491 13.94 37.57 -18.21
N GLN A 492 14.58 38.65 -18.65
CA GLN A 492 15.37 38.68 -19.88
C GLN A 492 16.65 39.47 -19.58
N SER A 493 17.74 38.75 -19.34
CA SER A 493 19.06 39.36 -19.16
C SER A 493 19.72 39.53 -20.53
N VAL A 494 20.09 40.77 -20.86
CA VAL A 494 20.91 41.15 -22.01
C VAL A 494 22.28 41.56 -21.47
N ILE A 495 23.09 40.58 -21.08
CA ILE A 495 24.52 40.78 -20.77
C ILE A 495 25.30 39.66 -21.45
#